data_AF-A0A376THK4-F1
#
_entry.id   AF-A0A376THK4-F1
#
_cell.length_a   1.000
_cell.length_b   1.000
_cell.length_c   1.000
_cell.angle_alpha   90.00
_cell.angle_beta   90.00
_cell.angle_gamma   90.00
#
_symmetry.space_group_name_H-M   'P 1'
#
loop_
_entity.id
_entity.type
_entity.pdbx_description
1 polymer ?
#
loop_
_entity_poly.entity_id
_entity_poly.type
_entity_poly.pdbx_seq_one_letter_code
_entity_poly.pdbx_strand_id
1 'polypeptide(L)'
;MLNTAIDAAEMILTLAPETNGQVAVKAWAALSEFTGRDHTHLALNKEDEKIRFRDIQAQPRKIISSPTWSGLEDEHVSYNAGYTNVHELIPWRTLSGSSAAVSGSPMDA
;
A
#
# COMPACT_ATOMS: atom_id res chain seq x y z
N MET A 1 6.76 2.98 -27.42
CA MET A 1 7.76 3.95 -26.93
C MET A 1 7.01 5.01 -26.15
N LEU A 2 7.54 5.46 -25.01
CA LEU A 2 6.98 6.58 -24.24
C LEU A 2 7.45 7.86 -24.94
N ASN A 3 6.54 8.55 -25.61
CA ASN A 3 6.90 9.65 -26.50
C ASN A 3 6.73 11.01 -25.82
N THR A 4 5.89 11.06 -24.78
CA THR A 4 5.59 12.29 -24.03
C THR A 4 5.71 12.08 -22.53
N ALA A 5 5.83 13.18 -21.79
CA ALA A 5 5.76 13.16 -20.33
C ALA A 5 4.40 12.63 -19.83
N ILE A 6 3.32 12.83 -20.61
CA ILE A 6 1.99 12.28 -20.31
C ILE A 6 2.01 10.76 -20.45
N ASP A 7 2.64 10.20 -21.48
CA ASP A 7 2.77 8.74 -21.63
C ASP A 7 3.54 8.13 -20.44
N ALA A 8 4.61 8.80 -20.00
CA ALA A 8 5.38 8.37 -18.84
C ALA A 8 4.56 8.45 -17.55
N ALA A 9 3.77 9.51 -17.35
CA ALA A 9 2.88 9.64 -16.21
C ALA A 9 1.77 8.57 -16.21
N GLU A 10 1.14 8.31 -17.34
CA GLU A 10 0.11 7.27 -17.47
C GLU A 10 0.69 5.87 -17.25
N MET A 11 1.94 5.63 -17.65
CA MET A 11 2.65 4.39 -17.31
C MET A 11 2.76 4.22 -15.79
N ILE A 12 3.20 5.27 -15.07
CA ILE A 12 3.32 5.24 -13.60
C ILE A 12 1.94 4.96 -12.98
N LEU A 13 0.91 5.74 -13.36
CA LEU A 13 -0.44 5.62 -12.80
C LEU A 13 -1.10 4.26 -13.08
N THR A 14 -0.79 3.66 -14.23
CA THR A 14 -1.36 2.36 -14.62
C THR A 14 -0.67 1.20 -13.93
N LEU A 15 0.65 1.27 -13.71
CA LEU A 15 1.44 0.17 -13.15
C LEU A 15 1.54 0.21 -11.62
N ALA A 16 1.34 1.35 -10.97
CA ALA A 16 1.46 1.45 -9.53
C ALA A 16 0.17 1.00 -8.79
N PRO A 17 0.28 0.24 -7.68
CA PRO A 17 -0.87 -0.17 -6.88
C PRO A 17 -1.58 1.01 -6.20
N GLU A 18 -0.86 2.09 -5.86
CA GLU A 18 -1.43 3.27 -5.20
C GLU A 18 -2.44 4.01 -6.10
N THR A 19 -2.46 3.73 -7.40
CA THR A 19 -3.23 4.48 -8.41
C THR A 19 -4.10 3.59 -9.31
N ASN A 20 -3.98 2.26 -9.18
CA ASN A 20 -4.75 1.28 -9.93
C ASN A 20 -5.18 0.13 -9.01
N GLY A 21 -6.48 0.06 -8.72
CA GLY A 21 -7.05 -0.90 -7.77
C GLY A 21 -6.79 -2.36 -8.14
N GLN A 22 -6.78 -2.70 -9.43
CA GLN A 22 -6.45 -4.05 -9.87
C GLN A 22 -5.00 -4.43 -9.54
N VAL A 23 -4.08 -3.46 -9.59
CA VAL A 23 -2.70 -3.69 -9.18
C VAL A 23 -2.61 -3.75 -7.66
N ALA A 24 -3.36 -2.92 -6.93
CA ALA A 24 -3.43 -2.97 -5.47
C ALA A 24 -3.88 -4.34 -4.96
N VAL A 25 -4.99 -4.88 -5.49
CA VAL A 25 -5.51 -6.21 -5.10
C VAL A 25 -4.49 -7.30 -5.38
N LYS A 26 -3.86 -7.28 -6.57
CA LYS A 26 -2.78 -8.24 -6.90
C LYS A 26 -1.57 -8.11 -5.97
N ALA A 27 -1.20 -6.89 -5.60
CA ALA A 27 -0.05 -6.64 -4.73
C ALA A 27 -0.33 -7.11 -3.30
N TRP A 28 -1.53 -6.85 -2.77
CA TRP A 28 -1.94 -7.37 -1.46
C TRP A 28 -2.03 -8.89 -1.46
N ALA A 29 -2.59 -9.50 -2.50
CA ALA A 29 -2.61 -10.96 -2.65
C ALA A 29 -1.19 -11.54 -2.66
N ALA A 30 -0.24 -10.91 -3.35
CA ALA A 30 1.15 -11.34 -3.34
C ALA A 30 1.78 -11.26 -1.94
N LEU A 31 1.46 -10.22 -1.15
CA LEU A 31 1.93 -10.12 0.23
C LEU A 31 1.28 -11.19 1.13
N SER A 32 0.01 -11.52 0.89
CA SER A 32 -0.72 -12.55 1.63
C SER A 32 -0.06 -13.93 1.56
N GLU A 33 0.59 -14.27 0.45
CA GLU A 33 1.37 -15.52 0.32
C GLU A 33 2.55 -15.58 1.31
N PHE A 34 3.16 -14.44 1.63
CA PHE A 34 4.27 -14.39 2.59
C PHE A 34 3.80 -14.40 4.04
N THR A 35 2.67 -13.76 4.34
CA THR A 35 2.16 -13.62 5.71
C THR A 35 1.25 -14.77 6.11
N GLY A 36 0.68 -15.50 5.14
CA GLY A 36 -0.36 -16.49 5.36
C GLY A 36 -1.70 -15.90 5.79
N ARG A 37 -1.92 -14.59 5.56
CA ARG A 37 -3.12 -13.84 5.96
C ARG A 37 -3.68 -13.09 4.76
N ASP A 38 -4.99 -13.11 4.58
CA ASP A 38 -5.62 -12.29 3.54
C ASP A 38 -5.48 -10.80 3.88
N HIS A 39 -4.99 -10.04 2.89
CA HIS A 39 -4.86 -8.59 2.96
C HIS A 39 -5.59 -7.90 1.80
N THR A 40 -6.26 -8.65 0.93
CA THR A 40 -6.92 -8.08 -0.26
C THR A 40 -8.09 -7.19 0.11
N HIS A 41 -8.73 -7.42 1.27
CA HIS A 41 -9.79 -6.55 1.83
C HIS A 41 -9.38 -5.08 1.94
N LEU A 42 -8.09 -4.79 2.04
CA LEU A 42 -7.56 -3.42 2.11
C LEU A 42 -7.66 -2.64 0.80
N ALA A 43 -7.92 -3.31 -0.33
CA ALA A 43 -8.05 -2.69 -1.65
C ALA A 43 -9.27 -3.13 -2.47
N LEU A 44 -9.96 -4.22 -2.09
CA LEU A 44 -11.12 -4.74 -2.84
C LEU A 44 -12.23 -3.70 -3.05
N ASN A 45 -12.48 -2.84 -2.07
CA ASN A 45 -13.47 -1.76 -2.19
C ASN A 45 -13.11 -0.69 -3.23
N LYS A 46 -11.85 -0.65 -3.68
CA LYS A 46 -11.32 0.28 -4.68
C LYS A 46 -10.73 -0.44 -5.90
N GLU A 47 -11.04 -1.71 -6.12
CA GLU A 47 -10.43 -2.50 -7.21
C GLU A 47 -10.65 -1.87 -8.61
N ASP A 48 -11.82 -1.28 -8.83
CA ASP A 48 -12.15 -0.64 -10.10
C ASP A 48 -11.47 0.72 -10.30
N GLU A 49 -10.94 1.33 -9.24
CA GLU A 49 -10.37 2.67 -9.26
C GLU A 49 -9.10 2.73 -10.11
N LYS A 50 -9.05 3.72 -11.01
CA LYS A 50 -7.94 3.94 -11.94
C LYS A 50 -7.72 5.43 -12.10
N ILE A 51 -6.68 5.94 -11.45
CA ILE A 51 -6.33 7.36 -11.52
C ILE A 51 -5.70 7.64 -12.89
N ARG A 52 -6.11 8.73 -13.55
CA ARG A 52 -5.56 9.19 -14.83
C ARG A 52 -4.95 10.57 -14.72
N PHE A 53 -3.98 10.86 -15.60
CA PHE A 53 -3.27 12.12 -15.57
C PHE A 53 -4.22 13.31 -15.75
N ARG A 54 -5.20 13.19 -16.66
CA ARG A 54 -6.18 14.26 -16.89
C ARG A 54 -7.15 14.45 -15.71
N ASP A 55 -7.45 13.39 -14.97
CA ASP A 55 -8.35 13.47 -13.83
C ASP A 55 -7.72 14.25 -12.67
N ILE A 56 -6.42 14.02 -12.40
CA ILE A 56 -5.69 14.74 -11.34
C ILE A 56 -5.42 16.21 -11.68
N GLN A 57 -5.35 16.55 -12.98
CA GLN A 57 -5.33 17.96 -13.41
C GLN A 57 -6.67 18.66 -13.12
N ALA A 58 -7.79 17.96 -13.29
CA ALA A 58 -9.11 18.50 -13.00
C ALA A 58 -9.33 18.67 -11.50
N GLN A 59 -8.92 17.68 -10.70
CA GLN A 59 -8.95 17.74 -9.24
C GLN A 59 -8.04 16.66 -8.65
N PRO A 60 -7.21 16.98 -7.64
CA PRO A 60 -6.41 15.98 -6.94
C PRO A 60 -7.24 14.78 -6.47
N ARG A 61 -6.66 13.58 -6.53
CA ARG A 61 -7.29 12.32 -6.13
C ARG A 61 -6.57 11.74 -4.92
N LYS A 62 -7.33 11.16 -4.00
CA LYS A 62 -6.79 10.34 -2.90
C LYS A 62 -6.33 9.01 -3.49
N ILE A 63 -5.19 8.50 -3.04
CA ILE A 63 -4.62 7.24 -3.53
C ILE A 63 -5.26 6.03 -2.83
N ILE A 64 -4.90 4.83 -3.30
CA ILE A 64 -5.35 3.53 -2.82
C ILE A 64 -4.34 2.99 -1.79
N SER A 65 -4.83 2.31 -0.75
CA SER A 65 -3.99 1.57 0.19
C SER A 65 -3.15 0.51 -0.53
N SER A 66 -1.85 0.48 -0.26
CA SER A 66 -0.88 -0.35 -0.98
C SER A 66 0.12 -1.02 -0.02
N PRO A 67 0.54 -2.28 -0.30
CA PRO A 67 1.53 -3.00 0.53
C PRO A 67 2.95 -2.40 0.45
N THR A 68 3.17 -1.42 -0.42
CA THR A 68 4.38 -0.59 -0.42
C THR A 68 4.53 0.17 0.90
N TRP A 69 3.41 0.58 1.49
CA TRP A 69 3.32 1.42 2.67
C TRP A 69 2.77 0.67 3.88
N SER A 70 2.90 1.26 5.07
CA SER A 70 2.49 0.64 6.33
C SER A 70 1.32 1.36 7.03
N GLY A 71 0.71 2.33 6.37
CA GLY A 71 -0.52 2.99 6.80
C GLY A 71 -1.68 2.68 5.85
N LEU A 72 -2.90 3.07 6.26
CA LEU A 72 -4.11 2.92 5.46
C LEU A 72 -4.59 4.26 4.92
N GLU A 73 -5.08 4.23 3.69
CA GLU A 73 -5.77 5.34 3.03
C GLU A 73 -7.28 5.11 3.12
N ASP A 74 -7.84 5.37 4.30
CA ASP A 74 -9.23 5.12 4.65
C ASP A 74 -9.99 6.42 4.97
N GLU A 75 -11.32 6.41 4.90
CA GLU A 75 -12.15 7.59 5.24
C GLU A 75 -12.39 7.75 6.74
N HIS A 76 -12.21 6.68 7.53
CA HIS A 76 -12.43 6.67 8.97
C HIS A 76 -11.14 6.71 9.77
N VAL A 77 -10.01 6.33 9.16
CA VAL A 77 -8.69 6.34 9.80
C VAL A 77 -7.69 7.09 8.92
N SER A 78 -7.06 8.12 9.50
CA SER A 78 -5.95 8.82 8.87
C SER A 78 -4.73 7.91 8.71
N TYR A 79 -3.95 8.14 7.65
CA TYR A 79 -2.69 7.43 7.45
C TYR A 79 -1.79 7.50 8.70
N ASN A 80 -1.38 6.33 9.19
CA ASN A 80 -0.48 6.17 10.33
C ASN A 80 0.55 5.08 10.01
N ALA A 81 1.84 5.42 10.07
CA ALA A 81 2.90 4.48 9.73
C ALA A 81 3.01 3.34 10.74
N GLY A 82 3.06 2.10 10.26
CA GLY A 82 3.08 0.90 11.10
C GLY A 82 1.69 0.39 11.50
N TYR A 83 0.62 1.05 11.06
CA TYR A 83 -0.75 0.61 11.29
C TYR A 83 -0.94 -0.83 10.79
N THR A 84 -0.52 -1.14 9.58
CA THR A 84 -0.67 -2.50 9.02
C THR A 84 0.22 -3.51 9.74
N ASN A 85 1.38 -3.12 10.25
CA ASN A 85 2.19 -4.02 11.07
C ASN A 85 1.46 -4.45 12.35
N VAL A 86 0.80 -3.49 13.01
CA VAL A 86 0.08 -3.72 14.27
C VAL A 86 -1.26 -4.42 14.05
N HIS A 87 -2.04 -4.01 13.05
CA HIS A 87 -3.43 -4.45 12.89
C HIS A 87 -3.57 -5.61 11.90
N GLU A 88 -2.71 -5.69 10.89
CA GLU A 88 -2.71 -6.76 9.87
C GLU A 88 -1.68 -7.85 10.18
N LEU A 89 -0.85 -7.66 11.23
CA LEU A 89 0.23 -8.56 11.65
C LEU A 89 1.28 -8.80 10.55
N ILE A 90 1.47 -7.79 9.69
CA ILE A 90 2.57 -7.81 8.72
C ILE A 90 3.88 -7.57 9.48
N PRO A 91 4.88 -8.47 9.40
CA PRO A 91 6.13 -8.28 10.12
C PRO A 91 6.87 -7.02 9.66
N TRP A 92 7.58 -6.37 10.60
CA TRP A 92 8.59 -5.40 10.19
C TRP A 92 9.71 -6.12 9.45
N ARG A 93 10.27 -5.46 8.43
CA ARG A 93 11.39 -6.00 7.62
C ARG A 93 12.72 -5.83 8.39
N THR A 94 12.77 -6.34 9.62
CA THR A 94 13.92 -6.40 10.53
C THR A 94 14.31 -7.85 10.78
N LEU A 95 15.48 -8.11 11.37
CA LEU A 95 15.94 -9.47 11.66
C LEU A 95 14.97 -10.27 12.55
N SER A 96 14.31 -9.60 13.50
CA SER A 96 13.37 -10.22 14.45
C SER A 96 11.91 -10.18 13.99
N GLY A 97 11.59 -9.47 12.90
CA GLY A 97 10.20 -9.23 12.48
C GLY A 97 9.44 -8.20 13.32
N SER A 98 10.06 -7.65 14.37
CA SER A 98 9.46 -6.70 15.32
C SER A 98 10.05 -5.28 15.16
N SER A 99 9.35 -4.29 15.72
CA SER A 99 9.88 -2.92 15.78
C SER A 99 11.20 -2.88 16.55
N ALA A 100 12.13 -2.04 16.09
CA ALA A 100 13.47 -1.96 16.69
C ALA A 100 13.44 -1.59 18.19
N ALA A 101 12.44 -0.80 18.60
CA ALA A 101 12.22 -0.44 20.00
C ALA A 101 11.91 -1.65 20.89
N VAL A 102 11.21 -2.66 20.37
CA VAL A 102 10.90 -3.90 21.11
C VAL A 102 12.11 -4.85 21.11
N SER A 103 12.90 -4.87 20.05
CA SER A 103 14.11 -5.72 19.98
C SER A 103 15.27 -5.28 20.87
N GLY A 104 15.19 -4.07 21.46
CA GLY A 104 16.23 -3.49 22.33
C GLY A 104 15.91 -3.53 23.82
N SER A 105 14.73 -4.00 24.23
CA SER A 105 14.48 -4.26 25.66
C SER A 105 15.19 -5.56 26.03
N PRO A 106 16.05 -5.56 27.07
CA PRO A 106 16.62 -6.81 27.55
C PRO A 106 15.47 -7.72 27.98
N MET A 107 15.37 -8.89 27.35
CA MET A 107 14.93 -10.05 28.12
C MET A 107 15.94 -10.17 29.26
N ASP A 108 15.46 -10.06 30.50
CA ASP A 108 16.20 -10.06 31.77
C ASP A 108 16.40 -8.66 32.41
N ALA A 109 15.36 -8.24 33.13
CA ALA A 109 15.47 -7.44 34.36
C ALA A 109 14.42 -7.96 35.37
#